data_AF-A0AAW2RW14-F1
#
_entry.id   AF-A0AAW2RW14-F1
#
_cell.length_a   1.000
_cell.length_b   1.000
_cell.length_c   1.000
_cell.angle_alpha   90.00
_cell.angle_beta   90.00
_cell.angle_gamma   90.00
#
_symmetry.space_group_name_H-M   'P 1'
#
loop_
_entity.id
_entity.type
_entity.pdbx_description
1 polymer ?
#
loop_
_entity_poly.entity_id
_entity_poly.type
_entity_poly.pdbx_seq_one_letter_code
_entity_poly.pdbx_strand_id
1 'polypeptide(L)'
;MGPSRFQSLFFFLILSLFSILGCSSDNSNLVFKGCADQNFQDFNGIYKQALRGLLDGLVSQSSAAKFYKTTSGDGSSSSSSAINGLFQCRGDLSSGECNSCVKRTPGLAQKLCGEAIAARVQLNGCYLRYEIAGFRQVSGSELLYKVCGSTRASGAGFGDRLELALGEIVKGVGSGNSGFYAGAYQSVYVLGQCEGDLSGGDCVNCVKTAVDRAKSECGSSISAQIYLQECYISYKYYPSGVPTNQQSFSPSGTGRNTQKTVAIVLGGVVGVGLVLACLLFTRSAFKKKTYTYKTYLQRLL
;
A
#
# COMPACT_ATOMS: atom_id res chain seq x y z
N MET A 1 -16.94 -33.50 -29.63
CA MET A 1 -16.62 -32.34 -28.76
C MET A 1 -15.98 -31.26 -29.62
N GLY A 2 -16.65 -30.12 -29.79
CA GLY A 2 -16.25 -29.10 -30.77
C GLY A 2 -15.08 -28.21 -30.33
N PRO A 3 -14.34 -27.61 -31.27
CA PRO A 3 -13.15 -26.77 -31.03
C PRO A 3 -13.43 -25.49 -30.22
N SER A 4 -14.69 -25.11 -30.02
CA SER A 4 -15.10 -23.93 -29.25
C SER A 4 -14.93 -24.09 -27.74
N ARG A 5 -15.05 -25.31 -27.20
CA ARG A 5 -14.92 -25.57 -25.74
C ARG A 5 -13.46 -25.47 -25.29
N PHE A 6 -12.52 -25.91 -26.11
CA PHE A 6 -11.07 -25.87 -25.82
C PHE A 6 -10.51 -24.44 -25.81
N GLN A 7 -11.02 -23.59 -26.71
CA GLN A 7 -10.58 -22.19 -26.83
C GLN A 7 -11.08 -21.32 -25.66
N SER A 8 -12.26 -21.63 -25.12
CA SER A 8 -12.80 -20.98 -23.92
C SER A 8 -12.00 -21.38 -22.66
N LEU A 9 -11.67 -22.66 -22.50
CA LEU A 9 -10.82 -23.15 -21.39
C LEU A 9 -9.42 -22.52 -21.39
N PHE A 10 -8.82 -22.36 -22.56
CA PHE A 10 -7.48 -21.74 -22.69
C PHE A 10 -7.51 -20.24 -22.35
N PHE A 11 -8.60 -19.53 -22.70
CA PHE A 11 -8.79 -18.12 -22.34
C PHE A 11 -8.94 -17.94 -20.82
N PHE A 12 -9.69 -18.83 -20.15
CA PHE A 12 -9.79 -18.83 -18.68
C PHE A 12 -8.46 -19.19 -18.00
N LEU A 13 -7.69 -20.13 -18.57
CA LEU A 13 -6.37 -20.49 -18.06
C LEU A 13 -5.38 -19.30 -18.15
N ILE A 14 -5.39 -18.56 -19.26
CA ILE A 14 -4.56 -17.36 -19.44
C ILE A 14 -5.00 -16.23 -18.50
N LEU A 15 -6.31 -16.03 -18.29
CA LEU A 15 -6.83 -15.05 -17.32
C LEU A 15 -6.42 -15.40 -15.87
N SER A 16 -6.41 -16.69 -15.53
CA SER A 16 -5.94 -17.18 -14.23
C SER A 16 -4.42 -17.04 -14.08
N LEU A 17 -3.63 -17.29 -15.13
CA LEU A 17 -2.17 -17.10 -15.12
C LEU A 17 -1.76 -15.62 -15.01
N PHE A 18 -2.53 -14.71 -15.60
CA PHE A 18 -2.35 -13.26 -15.41
C PHE A 18 -2.65 -12.79 -13.98
N SER A 19 -3.46 -13.53 -13.23
CA SER A 19 -3.77 -13.22 -11.83
C SER A 19 -2.67 -13.66 -10.85
N ILE A 20 -1.74 -14.52 -11.27
CA ILE A 20 -0.72 -15.14 -10.40
C ILE A 20 0.64 -14.38 -10.47
N LEU A 21 0.81 -13.44 -11.40
CA LEU A 21 2.02 -12.60 -11.50
C LEU A 21 1.86 -11.17 -10.92
N GLY A 22 0.95 -10.99 -9.97
CA GLY A 22 0.98 -9.80 -9.12
C GLY A 22 1.95 -10.03 -7.95
N CYS A 23 3.06 -9.31 -7.88
CA CYS A 23 3.75 -9.12 -6.61
C CYS A 23 2.77 -8.41 -5.67
N SER A 24 2.07 -9.15 -4.81
CA SER A 24 1.23 -8.52 -3.79
C SER A 24 2.18 -7.82 -2.82
N SER A 25 2.15 -6.50 -2.79
CA SER A 25 2.67 -5.75 -1.64
C SER A 25 1.89 -6.22 -0.42
N ASP A 26 2.56 -6.93 0.49
CA ASP A 26 1.90 -7.41 1.70
C ASP A 26 1.69 -6.23 2.65
N ASN A 27 0.56 -5.56 2.43
CA ASN A 27 0.04 -4.43 3.18
C ASN A 27 -0.35 -4.80 4.61
N SER A 28 -0.25 -6.08 4.99
CA SER A 28 -0.79 -6.62 6.24
C SER A 28 0.25 -7.15 7.21
N ASN A 29 1.53 -7.10 6.84
CA ASN A 29 2.61 -7.38 7.78
C ASN A 29 2.62 -6.35 8.90
N LEU A 30 2.79 -6.85 10.13
CA LEU A 30 2.94 -6.05 11.34
C LEU A 30 4.27 -5.30 11.29
N VAL A 31 4.21 -3.98 11.48
CA VAL A 31 5.38 -3.12 11.63
C VAL A 31 5.70 -2.97 13.11
N PHE A 32 4.74 -2.46 13.90
CA PHE A 32 4.86 -2.34 15.34
C PHE A 32 3.49 -2.32 16.02
N LYS A 33 3.52 -2.50 17.34
CA LYS A 33 2.35 -2.32 18.22
C LYS A 33 2.74 -1.50 19.44
N GLY A 34 1.81 -0.70 19.93
CA GLY A 34 1.89 0.00 21.22
C GLY A 34 0.65 -0.32 22.03
N CYS A 35 0.80 -0.60 23.32
CA CYS A 35 -0.30 -0.88 24.23
C CYS A 35 -0.10 -0.03 25.49
N ALA A 36 -1.18 0.45 26.09
CA ALA A 36 -1.15 0.97 27.44
C ALA A 36 -0.82 -0.15 28.44
N ASP A 37 -0.16 0.20 29.54
CA ASP A 37 0.10 -0.74 30.63
C ASP A 37 -1.17 -1.02 31.45
N GLN A 38 -2.15 -0.11 31.40
CA GLN A 38 -3.43 -0.26 32.08
C GLN A 38 -4.42 -1.04 31.22
N ASN A 39 -5.21 -1.89 31.87
CA ASN A 39 -6.31 -2.63 31.26
C ASN A 39 -7.65 -2.02 31.65
N PHE A 40 -8.67 -2.28 30.83
CA PHE A 40 -10.05 -1.93 31.18
C PHE A 40 -10.45 -2.61 32.49
N GLN A 41 -10.99 -1.83 33.43
CA GLN A 41 -11.67 -2.39 34.60
C GLN A 41 -13.15 -2.58 34.27
N ASP A 42 -13.42 -3.61 33.45
CA ASP A 42 -14.71 -3.79 32.80
C ASP A 42 -15.66 -4.72 33.57
N PHE A 43 -16.06 -4.31 34.78
CA PHE A 43 -16.89 -5.13 35.68
C PHE A 43 -18.26 -5.48 35.08
N ASN A 44 -18.82 -4.63 34.21
CA ASN A 44 -20.16 -4.79 33.61
C ASN A 44 -20.14 -5.03 32.09
N GLY A 45 -18.95 -5.17 31.46
CA GLY A 45 -18.84 -5.41 30.00
C GLY A 45 -19.02 -4.16 29.12
N ILE A 46 -19.17 -2.98 29.72
CA ILE A 46 -19.48 -1.72 29.04
C ILE A 46 -18.32 -1.31 28.12
N TYR A 47 -17.07 -1.42 28.59
CA TYR A 47 -15.91 -1.04 27.77
C TYR A 47 -15.69 -2.02 26.62
N LYS A 48 -15.87 -3.32 26.85
CA LYS A 48 -15.80 -4.34 25.79
C LYS A 48 -16.85 -4.07 24.72
N GLN A 49 -18.07 -3.70 25.10
CA GLN A 49 -19.13 -3.39 24.16
C GLN A 49 -18.83 -2.11 23.37
N ALA A 50 -18.39 -1.03 24.05
CA ALA A 50 -18.01 0.22 23.39
C ALA A 50 -16.82 0.02 22.42
N LEU A 51 -15.79 -0.71 22.85
CA LEU A 51 -14.63 -1.02 22.01
C LEU A 51 -15.04 -1.85 20.78
N ARG A 52 -15.90 -2.86 20.96
CA ARG A 52 -16.41 -3.65 19.84
C ARG A 52 -17.17 -2.77 18.85
N GLY A 53 -18.09 -1.93 19.33
CA GLY A 53 -18.84 -1.01 18.49
C GLY A 53 -17.94 -0.02 17.74
N LEU A 54 -16.91 0.49 18.41
CA LEU A 54 -15.88 1.34 17.81
C LEU A 54 -15.14 0.60 16.68
N LEU A 55 -14.60 -0.58 16.95
CA LEU A 55 -13.80 -1.34 15.99
C LEU A 55 -14.63 -1.78 14.78
N ASP A 56 -15.87 -2.24 14.99
CA ASP A 56 -16.80 -2.60 13.91
C ASP A 56 -17.12 -1.37 13.04
N GLY A 57 -17.36 -0.21 13.66
CA GLY A 57 -17.58 1.06 12.96
C GLY A 57 -16.37 1.49 12.11
N LEU A 58 -15.15 1.42 12.67
CA LEU A 58 -13.92 1.74 11.95
C LEU A 58 -13.71 0.80 10.74
N VAL A 59 -13.88 -0.52 10.93
CA VAL A 59 -13.77 -1.50 9.84
C VAL A 59 -14.82 -1.23 8.77
N SER A 60 -16.06 -0.92 9.14
CA SER A 60 -17.12 -0.59 8.17
C SER A 60 -16.77 0.64 7.33
N GLN A 61 -16.17 1.67 7.92
CA GLN A 61 -15.84 2.91 7.19
C GLN A 61 -14.64 2.77 6.26
N SER A 62 -13.76 1.80 6.50
CA SER A 62 -12.57 1.56 5.67
C SER A 62 -12.86 1.14 4.22
N SER A 63 -14.09 0.74 3.89
CA SER A 63 -14.49 0.50 2.50
C SER A 63 -14.82 1.79 1.72
N ALA A 64 -15.06 2.90 2.42
CA ALA A 64 -15.47 4.17 1.82
C ALA A 64 -14.43 5.28 1.99
N ALA A 65 -13.63 5.24 3.06
CA ALA A 65 -12.63 6.26 3.39
C ALA A 65 -11.26 5.65 3.65
N LYS A 66 -10.20 6.46 3.46
CA LYS A 66 -8.82 6.10 3.82
C LYS A 66 -8.44 6.55 5.23
N PHE A 67 -9.23 7.41 5.83
CA PHE A 67 -9.09 7.90 7.20
C PHE A 67 -10.49 8.07 7.78
N TYR A 68 -10.66 7.67 9.03
CA TYR A 68 -11.87 7.95 9.79
C TYR A 68 -11.54 7.92 11.28
N LYS A 69 -12.07 8.89 12.01
CA LYS A 69 -11.94 9.04 13.47
C LYS A 69 -13.33 9.15 14.05
N THR A 70 -13.59 8.43 15.13
CA THR A 70 -14.89 8.43 15.80
C THR A 70 -14.75 8.06 17.27
N THR A 71 -15.85 8.20 18.01
CA THR A 71 -15.95 7.86 19.43
C THR A 71 -17.10 6.89 19.63
N SER A 72 -16.95 5.92 20.53
CA SER A 72 -18.02 5.03 20.98
C SER A 72 -18.10 5.01 22.49
N GLY A 73 -19.30 4.76 23.05
CA GLY A 73 -19.56 4.80 24.50
C GLY A 73 -20.12 6.14 24.99
N ASP A 74 -20.49 6.21 26.27
CA ASP A 74 -21.06 7.41 26.89
C ASP A 74 -19.97 8.22 27.60
N GLY A 75 -19.86 9.50 27.21
CA GLY A 75 -18.95 10.49 27.80
C GLY A 75 -19.57 11.37 28.88
N SER A 76 -20.83 11.15 29.23
CA SER A 76 -21.64 12.07 30.07
C SER A 76 -21.68 11.67 31.55
N SER A 77 -21.07 10.53 31.91
CA SER A 77 -21.14 9.95 33.26
C SER A 77 -19.81 10.05 34.01
N SER A 78 -19.90 9.95 35.34
CA SER A 78 -18.78 9.93 36.29
C SER A 78 -17.77 8.80 36.05
N SER A 79 -18.16 7.81 35.22
CA SER A 79 -17.35 6.70 34.72
C SER A 79 -17.45 6.66 33.18
N SER A 80 -16.81 7.63 32.53
CA SER A 80 -16.78 7.74 31.06
C SER A 80 -16.35 6.43 30.41
N SER A 81 -17.27 5.83 29.64
CA SER A 81 -16.99 4.66 28.81
C SER A 81 -16.58 5.04 27.39
N ALA A 82 -16.40 6.35 27.14
CA ALA A 82 -16.05 6.87 25.83
C ALA A 82 -14.65 6.40 25.42
N ILE A 83 -14.57 5.79 24.24
CA ILE A 83 -13.33 5.34 23.60
C ILE A 83 -13.24 6.04 22.25
N ASN A 84 -12.16 6.80 22.07
CA ASN A 84 -11.81 7.41 20.80
C ASN A 84 -11.05 6.39 19.97
N GLY A 85 -11.28 6.37 18.67
CA GLY A 85 -10.50 5.54 17.78
C GLY A 85 -10.46 6.07 16.36
N LEU A 86 -9.46 5.62 15.64
CA LEU A 86 -9.27 5.96 14.25
C LEU A 86 -8.60 4.82 13.49
N PHE A 87 -8.79 4.82 12.18
CA PHE A 87 -7.90 4.11 11.26
C PHE A 87 -7.34 5.08 10.22
N GLN A 88 -6.19 4.71 9.67
CA GLN A 88 -5.60 5.38 8.51
C GLN A 88 -4.97 4.32 7.61
N CYS A 89 -5.42 4.27 6.36
CA CYS A 89 -4.81 3.50 5.29
C CYS A 89 -3.73 4.32 4.58
N ARG A 90 -2.78 3.63 3.95
CA ARG A 90 -1.79 4.24 3.08
C ARG A 90 -2.46 4.89 1.87
N GLY A 91 -2.00 6.09 1.51
CA GLY A 91 -2.71 6.95 0.57
C GLY A 91 -2.82 6.42 -0.86
N ASP A 92 -1.97 5.47 -1.26
CA ASP A 92 -1.96 4.82 -2.57
C ASP A 92 -2.83 3.55 -2.66
N LEU A 93 -3.38 3.05 -1.55
CA LEU A 93 -4.21 1.84 -1.56
C LEU A 93 -5.58 2.08 -2.21
N SER A 94 -6.10 1.07 -2.89
CA SER A 94 -7.51 1.00 -3.26
C SER A 94 -8.40 0.83 -2.02
N SER A 95 -9.69 1.12 -2.13
CA SER A 95 -10.64 0.91 -1.02
C SER A 95 -10.70 -0.56 -0.58
N GLY A 96 -10.54 -1.52 -1.51
CA GLY A 96 -10.52 -2.94 -1.20
C GLY A 96 -9.28 -3.36 -0.41
N GLU A 97 -8.09 -2.84 -0.78
CA GLU A 97 -6.84 -3.07 -0.04
C GLU A 97 -6.87 -2.40 1.34
N CYS A 98 -7.40 -1.18 1.42
CA CYS A 98 -7.59 -0.45 2.67
C CYS A 98 -8.49 -1.26 3.62
N ASN A 99 -9.67 -1.68 3.17
CA ASN A 99 -10.58 -2.48 3.97
C ASN A 99 -9.94 -3.82 4.41
N SER A 100 -9.26 -4.50 3.49
CA SER A 100 -8.57 -5.77 3.79
C SER A 100 -7.47 -5.60 4.85
N CYS A 101 -6.78 -4.47 4.84
CA CYS A 101 -5.77 -4.14 5.85
C CYS A 101 -6.43 -3.84 7.20
N VAL A 102 -7.39 -2.91 7.24
CA VAL A 102 -8.03 -2.46 8.48
C VAL A 102 -8.81 -3.60 9.15
N LYS A 103 -9.44 -4.49 8.39
CA LYS A 103 -10.17 -5.65 8.94
C LYS A 103 -9.29 -6.60 9.77
N ARG A 104 -7.96 -6.57 9.59
CA ARG A 104 -7.01 -7.39 10.37
C ARG A 104 -6.63 -6.76 11.71
N THR A 105 -6.71 -5.44 11.85
CA THR A 105 -6.16 -4.74 13.01
C THR A 105 -6.93 -5.00 14.31
N PRO A 106 -8.27 -5.19 14.37
CA PRO A 106 -8.96 -5.53 15.62
C PRO A 106 -8.47 -6.83 16.25
N GLY A 107 -8.38 -7.90 15.45
CA GLY A 107 -7.90 -9.21 15.93
C GLY A 107 -6.44 -9.18 16.35
N LEU A 108 -5.60 -8.40 15.67
CA LEU A 108 -4.21 -8.18 16.07
C LEU A 108 -4.11 -7.35 17.35
N ALA A 109 -4.94 -6.32 17.53
CA ALA A 109 -4.95 -5.52 18.75
C ALA A 109 -5.32 -6.38 19.95
N GLN A 110 -6.38 -7.19 19.85
CA GLN A 110 -6.75 -8.13 20.89
C GLN A 110 -5.63 -9.14 21.19
N LYS A 111 -5.02 -9.72 20.15
CA LYS A 111 -3.94 -10.71 20.31
C LYS A 111 -2.66 -10.13 20.92
N LEU A 112 -2.30 -8.88 20.59
CA LEU A 112 -1.01 -8.27 20.93
C LEU A 112 -1.07 -7.34 22.15
N CYS A 113 -2.25 -6.80 22.47
CA CYS A 113 -2.49 -5.85 23.55
C CYS A 113 -3.56 -6.30 24.56
N GLY A 114 -4.23 -7.45 24.35
CA GLY A 114 -5.22 -7.96 25.29
C GLY A 114 -6.37 -6.97 25.51
N GLU A 115 -6.55 -6.55 26.76
CA GLU A 115 -7.62 -5.64 27.20
C GLU A 115 -7.06 -4.24 27.57
N ALA A 116 -5.96 -3.83 26.94
CA ALA A 116 -5.35 -2.52 27.20
C ALA A 116 -6.32 -1.37 26.87
N ILE A 117 -6.33 -0.34 27.73
CA ILE A 117 -7.22 0.85 27.59
C ILE A 117 -6.87 1.73 26.37
N ALA A 118 -5.67 1.57 25.83
CA ALA A 118 -5.25 2.17 24.59
C ALA A 118 -4.34 1.21 23.82
N ALA A 119 -4.48 1.18 22.51
CA ALA A 119 -3.62 0.40 21.65
C ALA A 119 -3.44 1.06 20.28
N ARG A 120 -2.27 0.82 19.68
CA ARG A 120 -1.96 1.13 18.29
C ARG A 120 -1.40 -0.13 17.63
N VAL A 121 -1.94 -0.50 16.48
CA VAL A 121 -1.41 -1.57 15.63
C VAL A 121 -1.10 -0.99 14.27
N GLN A 122 0.19 -0.96 13.91
CA GLN A 122 0.68 -0.48 12.62
C GLN A 122 1.02 -1.66 11.71
N LEU A 123 0.36 -1.72 10.55
CA LEU A 123 0.71 -2.60 9.44
C LEU A 123 1.35 -1.78 8.31
N ASN A 124 1.92 -2.46 7.32
CA ASN A 124 2.54 -1.82 6.15
C ASN A 124 1.57 -0.92 5.36
N GLY A 125 0.28 -1.28 5.33
CA GLY A 125 -0.74 -0.59 4.54
C GLY A 125 -1.73 0.25 5.34
N CYS A 126 -1.79 0.10 6.66
CA CYS A 126 -2.74 0.82 7.49
C CYS A 126 -2.34 0.75 8.96
N TYR A 127 -2.97 1.58 9.79
CA TYR A 127 -2.97 1.37 11.23
C TYR A 127 -4.33 1.64 11.83
N LEU A 128 -4.53 1.10 13.03
CA LEU A 128 -5.66 1.41 13.90
C LEU A 128 -5.12 1.83 15.26
N ARG A 129 -5.71 2.88 15.82
CA ARG A 129 -5.44 3.37 17.18
C ARG A 129 -6.76 3.55 17.90
N TYR A 130 -6.84 3.11 19.16
CA TYR A 130 -7.92 3.44 20.07
C TYR A 130 -7.38 3.80 21.45
N GLU A 131 -8.13 4.60 22.18
CA GLU A 131 -7.81 5.02 23.55
C GLU A 131 -9.05 5.49 24.29
N ILE A 132 -9.12 5.26 25.60
CA ILE A 132 -10.16 5.85 26.44
C ILE A 132 -10.10 7.39 26.41
N ALA A 133 -11.26 8.03 26.60
CA ALA A 133 -11.31 9.47 26.80
C ALA A 133 -10.43 9.88 28.00
N GLY A 134 -9.64 10.93 27.84
CA GLY A 134 -8.69 11.38 28.86
C GLY A 134 -7.37 10.61 28.92
N PHE A 135 -7.12 9.67 28.00
CA PHE A 135 -5.82 9.04 27.88
C PHE A 135 -4.72 10.08 27.61
N ARG A 136 -3.54 9.86 28.19
CA ARG A 136 -2.39 10.77 28.12
C ARG A 136 -2.04 11.06 26.66
N GLN A 137 -2.10 12.33 26.28
CA GLN A 137 -1.65 12.77 24.96
C GLN A 137 -0.14 13.00 24.95
N VAL A 138 0.46 12.64 23.82
CA VAL A 138 1.86 12.86 23.49
C VAL A 138 1.97 13.85 22.33
N SER A 139 3.16 14.40 22.10
CA SER A 139 3.37 15.27 20.93
C SER A 139 3.13 14.49 19.64
N GLY A 140 2.46 15.11 18.65
CA GLY A 140 2.29 14.53 17.31
C GLY A 140 3.59 14.13 16.61
N SER A 141 4.70 14.75 17.03
CA SER A 141 6.05 14.47 16.51
C SER A 141 6.89 13.56 17.41
N GLU A 142 6.30 12.93 18.42
CA GLU A 142 6.99 11.93 19.26
C GLU A 142 7.36 10.70 18.42
N LEU A 143 8.61 10.25 18.53
CA LEU A 143 9.10 9.06 17.82
C LEU A 143 8.56 7.79 18.48
N LEU A 144 7.70 7.06 17.78
CA LEU A 144 7.12 5.81 18.26
C LEU A 144 7.94 4.59 17.88
N TYR A 145 8.39 4.53 16.64
CA TYR A 145 9.08 3.37 16.12
C TYR A 145 10.00 3.73 14.94
N LYS A 146 11.07 2.95 14.78
CA LYS A 146 11.98 3.08 13.63
C LYS A 146 12.40 1.72 13.11
N VAL A 147 12.63 1.65 11.81
CA VAL A 147 13.29 0.54 11.13
C VAL A 147 14.41 1.12 10.30
N CYS A 148 15.66 0.74 10.59
CA CYS A 148 16.80 1.05 9.72
C CYS A 148 17.21 -0.24 8.99
N GLY A 149 17.42 -0.17 7.69
CA GLY A 149 17.99 -1.28 6.92
C GLY A 149 19.39 -1.67 7.41
N SER A 150 19.72 -2.96 7.26
CA SER A 150 21.06 -3.48 7.60
C SER A 150 22.14 -3.08 6.61
N THR A 151 21.76 -2.81 5.36
CA THR A 151 22.68 -2.41 4.29
C THR A 151 23.01 -0.93 4.41
N ARG A 152 24.32 -0.62 4.44
CA ARG A 152 24.81 0.75 4.41
C ARG A 152 25.10 1.20 3.00
N ALA A 153 25.00 2.51 2.78
CA ALA A 153 25.35 3.09 1.49
C ALA A 153 26.85 2.89 1.22
N SER A 154 27.17 2.38 0.05
CA SER A 154 28.55 2.31 -0.48
C SER A 154 28.65 3.20 -1.71
N GLY A 155 29.53 4.20 -1.69
CA GLY A 155 29.77 5.12 -2.80
C GLY A 155 29.36 6.57 -2.53
N ALA A 156 29.91 7.48 -3.34
CA ALA A 156 29.68 8.92 -3.20
C ALA A 156 28.27 9.34 -3.67
N GLY A 157 27.72 10.38 -3.05
CA GLY A 157 26.47 11.02 -3.46
C GLY A 157 25.18 10.36 -2.95
N PHE A 158 25.25 9.32 -2.10
CA PHE A 158 24.05 8.80 -1.43
C PHE A 158 23.38 9.88 -0.56
N GLY A 159 24.17 10.58 0.26
CA GLY A 159 23.66 11.61 1.18
C GLY A 159 22.91 12.71 0.43
N ASP A 160 23.51 13.29 -0.60
CA ASP A 160 22.89 14.36 -1.39
C ASP A 160 21.60 13.91 -2.08
N ARG A 161 21.59 12.68 -2.61
CA ARG A 161 20.39 12.10 -3.24
C ARG A 161 19.28 11.85 -2.24
N LEU A 162 19.62 11.34 -1.06
CA LEU A 162 18.67 11.14 0.01
C LEU A 162 18.10 12.48 0.49
N GLU A 163 18.94 13.49 0.70
CA GLU A 163 18.51 14.83 1.13
C GLU A 163 17.47 15.42 0.18
N LEU A 164 17.76 15.41 -1.12
CA LEU A 164 16.85 15.91 -2.13
C LEU A 164 15.54 15.10 -2.18
N ALA A 165 15.63 13.78 -2.10
CA ALA A 165 14.44 12.90 -2.11
C ALA A 165 13.56 13.11 -0.87
N LEU A 166 14.14 13.27 0.32
CA LEU A 166 13.40 13.59 1.55
C LEU A 166 12.75 14.97 1.47
N GLY A 167 13.41 15.94 0.82
CA GLY A 167 12.83 17.26 0.53
C GLY A 167 11.57 17.20 -0.33
N GLU A 168 11.48 16.24 -1.26
CA GLU A 168 10.27 16.04 -2.08
C GLU A 168 9.09 15.50 -1.25
N ILE A 169 9.35 14.71 -0.20
CA ILE A 169 8.29 14.30 0.73
C ILE A 169 7.66 15.53 1.39
N VAL A 170 8.50 16.41 1.93
CA VAL A 170 8.06 17.62 2.66
C VAL A 170 7.20 18.52 1.78
N LYS A 171 7.59 18.71 0.51
CA LYS A 171 6.80 19.49 -0.46
C LYS A 171 5.50 18.77 -0.84
N GLY A 172 5.59 17.47 -1.09
CA GLY A 172 4.50 16.63 -1.56
C GLY A 172 3.32 16.57 -0.60
N VAL A 173 3.58 16.35 0.69
CA VAL A 173 2.52 16.24 1.70
C VAL A 173 1.77 17.56 1.91
N GLY A 174 2.44 18.70 1.71
CA GLY A 174 1.85 20.04 1.80
C GLY A 174 1.01 20.46 0.59
N SER A 175 1.05 19.73 -0.53
CA SER A 175 0.45 20.14 -1.81
C SER A 175 -1.01 19.70 -2.01
N GLY A 176 -1.73 19.33 -0.93
CA GLY A 176 -3.18 19.06 -0.99
C GLY A 176 -3.59 17.58 -1.19
N ASN A 177 -2.66 16.62 -1.24
CA ASN A 177 -2.95 15.19 -1.35
C ASN A 177 -3.34 14.53 -0.01
N SER A 178 -4.14 15.21 0.81
CA SER A 178 -4.56 14.71 2.14
C SER A 178 -3.38 14.21 2.99
N GLY A 179 -2.24 14.91 2.93
CA GLY A 179 -1.04 14.59 3.70
C GLY A 179 -0.24 13.37 3.22
N PHE A 180 -0.47 12.83 2.01
CA PHE A 180 0.26 11.69 1.47
C PHE A 180 1.13 12.06 0.25
N TYR A 181 2.34 11.51 0.20
CA TYR A 181 3.23 11.57 -0.96
C TYR A 181 4.00 10.26 -1.13
N ALA A 182 4.14 9.80 -2.36
CA ALA A 182 5.06 8.73 -2.73
C ALA A 182 5.67 9.02 -4.11
N GLY A 183 6.95 8.72 -4.27
CA GLY A 183 7.65 9.02 -5.52
C GLY A 183 9.05 8.45 -5.58
N ALA A 184 9.57 8.37 -6.79
CA ALA A 184 10.97 8.10 -7.05
C ALA A 184 11.69 9.40 -7.36
N TYR A 185 12.79 9.67 -6.67
CA TYR A 185 13.69 10.78 -6.95
C TYR A 185 15.09 10.23 -7.16
N GLN A 186 15.57 10.32 -8.42
CA GLN A 186 16.81 9.69 -8.86
C GLN A 186 16.84 8.18 -8.51
N SER A 187 17.74 7.78 -7.60
CA SER A 187 17.91 6.40 -7.13
C SER A 187 17.23 6.12 -5.79
N VAL A 188 16.38 7.02 -5.28
CA VAL A 188 15.69 6.87 -3.99
C VAL A 188 14.19 6.82 -4.21
N TYR A 189 13.54 5.78 -3.70
CA TYR A 189 12.09 5.77 -3.53
C TYR A 189 11.75 6.32 -2.15
N VAL A 190 10.76 7.20 -2.08
CA VAL A 190 10.31 7.83 -0.85
C VAL A 190 8.79 7.76 -0.71
N LEU A 191 8.35 7.71 0.55
CA LEU A 191 6.95 7.85 0.92
C LEU A 191 6.86 8.65 2.22
N GLY A 192 5.90 9.57 2.31
CA GLY A 192 5.53 10.20 3.57
C GLY A 192 4.03 10.35 3.69
N GLN A 193 3.55 10.30 4.92
CA GLN A 193 2.13 10.39 5.21
C GLN A 193 1.86 10.99 6.58
N CYS A 194 0.89 11.90 6.64
CA CYS A 194 0.31 12.43 7.86
C CYS A 194 -0.99 11.70 8.23
N GLU A 195 -1.37 11.77 9.51
CA GLU A 195 -2.70 11.42 9.98
C GLU A 195 -3.72 12.41 9.37
N GLY A 196 -4.88 11.89 8.97
CA GLY A 196 -5.77 12.56 8.02
C GLY A 196 -6.47 13.83 8.52
N ASP A 197 -6.43 14.13 9.82
CA ASP A 197 -7.00 15.35 10.41
C ASP A 197 -5.98 16.44 10.73
N LEU A 198 -4.69 16.24 10.39
CA LEU A 198 -3.68 17.29 10.55
C LEU A 198 -3.90 18.42 9.54
N SER A 199 -3.68 19.64 10.01
CA SER A 199 -3.59 20.81 9.12
C SER A 199 -2.38 20.68 8.20
N GLY A 200 -2.40 21.36 7.05
CA GLY A 200 -1.27 21.31 6.10
C GLY A 200 0.06 21.75 6.73
N GLY A 201 0.02 22.75 7.62
CA GLY A 201 1.21 23.23 8.33
C GLY A 201 1.75 22.21 9.34
N ASP A 202 0.86 21.63 10.16
CA ASP A 202 1.24 20.63 11.16
C ASP A 202 1.75 19.34 10.51
N CYS A 203 1.12 18.93 9.41
CA CYS A 203 1.57 17.80 8.60
C CYS A 203 2.99 18.01 8.08
N VAL A 204 3.28 19.19 7.48
CA VAL A 204 4.62 19.53 6.99
C VAL A 204 5.64 19.54 8.13
N ASN A 205 5.29 20.07 9.31
CA ASN A 205 6.18 20.10 10.47
C ASN A 205 6.46 18.71 11.05
N CYS A 206 5.44 17.84 11.12
CA CYS A 206 5.62 16.46 11.55
C CYS A 206 6.57 15.72 10.59
N VAL A 207 6.36 15.86 9.28
CA VAL A 207 7.20 15.20 8.26
C VAL A 207 8.63 15.73 8.29
N LYS A 208 8.85 17.03 8.50
CA LYS A 208 10.20 17.59 8.72
C LYS A 208 10.88 16.94 9.93
N THR A 209 10.16 16.81 11.03
CA THR A 209 10.70 16.13 12.22
C THR A 209 11.03 14.67 11.92
N ALA A 210 10.19 13.97 11.15
CA ALA A 210 10.45 12.59 10.75
C ALA A 210 11.69 12.47 9.86
N VAL A 211 11.94 13.45 8.98
CA VAL A 211 13.17 13.57 8.17
C VAL A 211 14.41 13.74 9.08
N ASP A 212 14.34 14.62 10.08
CA ASP A 212 15.45 14.84 11.01
C ASP A 212 15.74 13.59 11.86
N ARG A 213 14.69 12.88 12.28
CA ARG A 213 14.81 11.57 12.93
C ARG A 213 15.41 10.52 11.99
N ALA A 214 15.04 10.48 10.71
CA ALA A 214 15.66 9.56 9.76
C ALA A 214 17.17 9.78 9.63
N LYS A 215 17.61 11.05 9.59
CA LYS A 215 19.03 11.40 9.48
C LYS A 215 19.82 11.02 10.74
N SER A 216 19.29 11.37 11.91
CA SER A 216 19.95 11.11 13.20
C SER A 216 19.92 9.63 13.59
N GLU A 217 18.83 8.92 13.32
CA GLU A 217 18.63 7.54 13.77
C GLU A 217 19.08 6.48 12.75
N CYS A 218 19.06 6.80 11.45
CA CYS A 218 19.33 5.85 10.36
C CYS A 218 20.30 6.39 9.28
N GLY A 219 21.06 7.45 9.53
CA GLY A 219 21.77 8.23 8.49
C GLY A 219 22.73 7.48 7.56
N SER A 220 23.24 6.31 7.93
CA SER A 220 24.11 5.48 7.06
C SER A 220 23.39 4.35 6.33
N SER A 221 22.13 4.10 6.66
CA SER A 221 21.33 3.03 6.08
C SER A 221 20.76 3.42 4.73
N ILE A 222 20.75 2.51 3.76
CA ILE A 222 20.12 2.77 2.45
C ILE A 222 18.59 2.73 2.50
N SER A 223 18.00 2.34 3.62
CA SER A 223 16.55 2.35 3.79
C SER A 223 16.16 2.65 5.23
N ALA A 224 15.05 3.36 5.40
CA ALA A 224 14.47 3.54 6.73
C ALA A 224 12.96 3.66 6.66
N GLN A 225 12.33 3.40 7.81
CA GLN A 225 10.95 3.78 8.11
C GLN A 225 10.95 4.45 9.48
N ILE A 226 10.43 5.67 9.57
CA ILE A 226 10.36 6.46 10.80
C ILE A 226 8.89 6.76 11.07
N TYR A 227 8.37 6.26 12.18
CA TYR A 227 6.99 6.45 12.61
C TYR A 227 6.94 7.38 13.81
N LEU A 228 6.36 8.55 13.61
CA LEU A 228 5.98 9.46 14.68
C LEU A 228 4.51 9.22 15.07
N GLN A 229 4.04 9.93 16.09
CA GLN A 229 2.66 9.81 16.56
C GLN A 229 1.63 10.10 15.45
N GLU A 230 1.82 11.17 14.69
CA GLU A 230 0.86 11.68 13.70
C GLU A 230 1.35 11.65 12.25
N CYS A 231 2.57 11.17 11.99
CA CYS A 231 3.07 11.00 10.62
C CYS A 231 4.15 9.93 10.53
N TYR A 232 4.48 9.50 9.32
CA TYR A 232 5.65 8.66 9.08
C TYR A 232 6.28 8.96 7.73
N ILE A 233 7.57 8.62 7.62
CA ILE A 233 8.28 8.59 6.34
C ILE A 233 8.95 7.24 6.14
N SER A 234 9.18 6.89 4.87
CA SER A 234 10.04 5.79 4.51
C SER A 234 10.86 6.13 3.27
N TYR A 235 12.04 5.56 3.17
CA TYR A 235 12.85 5.63 1.96
C TYR A 235 13.58 4.32 1.71
N LYS A 236 13.92 4.10 0.43
CA LYS A 236 14.82 3.03 0.01
C LYS A 236 15.64 3.49 -1.18
N TYR A 237 16.95 3.42 -1.05
CA TYR A 237 17.91 3.71 -2.10
C TYR A 237 18.24 2.45 -2.90
N TYR A 238 18.30 2.62 -4.21
CA TYR A 238 18.57 1.60 -5.20
C TYR A 238 19.79 2.01 -6.02
N PRO A 239 20.97 1.40 -5.79
CA PRO A 239 22.19 1.75 -6.51
C PRO A 239 22.05 1.71 -8.04
N SER A 240 21.22 0.79 -8.56
CA SER A 240 20.94 0.63 -9.99
C SER A 240 19.73 1.43 -10.50
N GLY A 241 19.19 2.35 -9.70
CA GLY A 241 17.96 3.09 -9.99
C GLY A 241 16.72 2.42 -9.44
N VAL A 242 15.67 3.22 -9.20
CA VAL A 242 14.39 2.72 -8.67
C VAL A 242 13.71 1.81 -9.71
N PRO A 243 13.33 0.57 -9.37
CA PRO A 243 12.64 -0.32 -10.30
C PRO A 243 11.34 0.29 -10.83
N THR A 244 11.18 0.33 -12.15
CA THR A 244 10.00 0.88 -12.86
C THR A 244 8.87 -0.14 -13.08
N ASN A 245 8.94 -1.34 -12.49
CA ASN A 245 8.05 -2.42 -12.85
C ASN A 245 6.64 -2.26 -12.22
N GLN A 246 5.69 -1.85 -13.06
CA GLN A 246 4.23 -2.10 -12.99
C GLN A 246 3.41 -1.65 -11.78
N GLN A 247 3.75 -0.54 -11.15
CA GLN A 247 2.74 0.45 -10.79
C GLN A 247 3.27 1.77 -11.27
N SER A 248 2.46 2.52 -12.01
CA SER A 248 2.77 3.90 -12.32
C SER A 248 2.98 4.62 -11.00
N PHE A 249 4.23 4.77 -10.56
CA PHE A 249 4.64 5.79 -9.60
C PHE A 249 4.52 7.13 -10.32
N SER A 250 3.30 7.45 -10.75
CA SER A 250 2.96 8.80 -11.13
C SER A 250 3.18 9.59 -9.85
N PRO A 251 4.08 10.58 -9.85
CA PRO A 251 4.01 11.60 -8.81
C PRO A 251 2.57 12.09 -8.84
N SER A 252 1.84 12.02 -7.73
CA SER A 252 0.52 12.65 -7.63
C SER A 252 0.64 14.19 -7.60
N GLY A 253 1.58 14.75 -8.36
CA GLY A 253 1.81 16.17 -8.60
C GLY A 253 1.71 16.44 -10.09
N THR A 254 0.74 17.25 -10.46
CA THR A 254 0.47 17.71 -11.82
C THR A 254 1.65 18.58 -12.30
N GLY A 255 2.64 17.97 -12.93
CA GLY A 255 3.79 18.66 -13.52
C GLY A 255 4.14 18.04 -14.87
N ARG A 256 3.65 18.67 -15.95
CA ARG A 256 3.94 18.31 -17.35
C ARG A 256 5.46 18.28 -17.59
N ASN A 257 5.96 17.16 -18.09
CA ASN A 257 7.01 17.15 -19.12
C ASN A 257 6.79 15.96 -20.05
N THR A 258 6.56 16.31 -21.32
CA THR A 258 6.19 15.43 -22.42
C THR A 258 7.43 14.83 -23.04
N GLN A 259 7.61 13.51 -22.98
CA GLN A 259 8.32 12.79 -24.04
C GLN A 259 7.85 11.34 -24.22
N LYS A 260 7.07 11.17 -25.30
CA LYS A 260 6.95 10.02 -26.21
C LYS A 260 6.86 8.61 -25.57
N THR A 261 5.66 8.21 -25.18
CA THR A 261 5.23 6.80 -25.24
C THR A 261 4.32 6.61 -26.46
N VAL A 262 4.92 6.50 -27.63
CA VAL A 262 4.28 5.93 -28.84
C VAL A 262 5.19 4.79 -29.29
N ALA A 263 5.08 3.64 -28.62
CA ALA A 263 5.80 2.43 -29.03
C ALA A 263 5.06 1.14 -28.67
N ILE A 264 4.32 1.13 -27.55
CA ILE A 264 3.77 -0.13 -27.01
C ILE A 264 2.45 -0.55 -27.70
N VAL A 265 1.63 0.41 -28.14
CA VAL A 265 0.38 0.11 -28.86
C VAL A 265 0.66 -0.48 -30.26
N LEU A 266 1.79 -0.14 -30.88
CA LEU A 266 2.17 -0.66 -32.20
C LEU A 266 2.77 -2.07 -32.12
N GLY A 267 3.54 -2.39 -31.06
CA GLY A 267 4.14 -3.71 -30.89
C GLY A 267 3.12 -4.83 -30.64
N GLY A 268 2.08 -4.54 -29.85
CA GLY A 268 1.02 -5.51 -29.55
C GLY A 268 0.17 -5.88 -30.77
N VAL A 269 -0.19 -4.89 -31.59
CA VAL A 269 -1.01 -5.11 -32.80
C VAL A 269 -0.21 -5.87 -33.87
N VAL A 270 1.08 -5.56 -34.05
CA VAL A 270 1.95 -6.26 -34.99
C VAL A 270 2.21 -7.70 -34.53
N GLY A 271 2.42 -7.93 -33.23
CA GLY A 271 2.61 -9.27 -32.67
C GLY A 271 1.38 -10.17 -32.85
N VAL A 272 0.18 -9.66 -32.55
CA VAL A 272 -1.08 -10.41 -32.75
C VAL A 272 -1.33 -10.65 -34.24
N GLY A 273 -1.03 -9.67 -35.10
CA GLY A 273 -1.12 -9.81 -36.55
C GLY A 273 -0.21 -10.91 -37.11
N LEU A 274 1.05 -10.97 -36.67
CA LEU A 274 2.01 -12.00 -37.10
C LEU A 274 1.61 -13.41 -36.63
N VAL A 275 1.09 -13.54 -35.40
CA VAL A 275 0.60 -14.82 -34.88
C VAL A 275 -0.63 -15.29 -35.66
N LEU A 276 -1.58 -14.39 -35.95
CA LEU A 276 -2.76 -14.71 -36.76
C LEU A 276 -2.36 -15.09 -38.19
N ALA A 277 -1.41 -14.38 -38.80
CA ALA A 277 -0.89 -14.71 -40.12
C ALA A 277 -0.24 -16.10 -40.16
N CYS A 278 0.57 -16.45 -39.14
CA CYS A 278 1.17 -17.77 -39.00
C CYS A 278 0.11 -18.88 -38.83
N LEU A 279 -0.94 -18.63 -38.05
CA LEU A 279 -2.04 -19.57 -37.86
C LEU A 279 -2.89 -19.77 -39.13
N LEU A 280 -3.07 -18.73 -39.94
CA LEU A 280 -3.75 -18.85 -41.24
C LEU A 280 -2.90 -19.58 -42.28
N PHE A 281 -1.59 -19.34 -42.30
CA PHE A 281 -0.65 -20.04 -43.19
C PHE A 281 -0.52 -21.53 -42.86
N THR A 282 -0.47 -21.90 -41.58
CA THR A 282 -0.47 -23.31 -41.17
C THR A 282 -1.78 -24.00 -41.56
N ARG A 283 -2.93 -23.36 -41.35
CA ARG A 283 -4.24 -23.90 -41.78
C ARG A 283 -4.33 -24.12 -43.29
N SER A 284 -3.79 -23.22 -44.11
CA SER A 284 -3.81 -23.38 -45.58
C SER A 284 -2.85 -24.48 -46.05
N ALA A 285 -1.70 -24.65 -45.39
CA ALA A 285 -0.76 -25.74 -45.65
C ALA A 285 -1.35 -27.12 -45.29
N PHE A 286 -2.09 -27.23 -44.18
CA PHE A 286 -2.78 -28.46 -43.80
C PHE A 286 -3.99 -28.77 -44.70
N LYS A 287 -4.71 -27.76 -45.21
CA LYS A 287 -5.76 -27.97 -46.24
C LYS A 287 -5.19 -28.51 -47.55
N LYS A 288 -3.99 -28.06 -47.97
CA LYS A 288 -3.32 -28.59 -49.18
C LYS A 288 -2.93 -30.06 -49.02
N LYS A 289 -2.40 -30.47 -47.86
CA LYS A 289 -2.05 -31.90 -47.61
C LYS A 289 -3.27 -32.83 -47.57
N THR A 290 -4.41 -32.33 -47.09
CA THR A 290 -5.65 -33.13 -47.04
C THR A 290 -6.24 -33.36 -48.43
N TYR A 291 -6.04 -32.42 -49.37
CA TYR A 291 -6.46 -32.58 -50.77
C TYR A 291 -5.59 -33.60 -51.52
N THR A 292 -4.26 -33.54 -51.35
CA THR A 292 -3.33 -34.48 -52.01
C THR A 292 -3.48 -35.93 -51.52
N TYR A 293 -3.79 -36.14 -50.24
CA TYR A 293 -4.05 -37.49 -49.71
C TYR A 293 -5.34 -38.11 -50.27
N LYS A 294 -6.38 -37.30 -50.49
CA LYS A 294 -7.66 -37.77 -51.06
C LYS A 294 -7.55 -38.14 -52.55
N THR A 295 -6.67 -37.48 -53.30
CA THR A 295 -6.41 -37.80 -54.72
C THR A 295 -5.55 -39.05 -54.92
N TYR A 296 -4.69 -39.40 -53.96
CA TYR A 296 -3.88 -40.63 -54.03
C TYR A 296 -4.69 -41.89 -53.68
N LEU A 297 -5.65 -41.80 -52.75
CA LEU A 297 -6.49 -42.94 -52.35
C LEU A 297 -7.57 -43.32 -53.38
N GLN A 298 -7.83 -42.47 -54.38
CA GLN A 298 -8.84 -42.68 -55.43
C GLN A 298 -8.23 -43.24 -56.74
N ARG A 299 -6.92 -43.55 -56.75
CA ARG A 299 -6.21 -44.25 -57.83
C ARG A 299 -5.76 -45.67 -57.44
N LEU A 300 -6.08 -46.14 -56.23
CA LEU A 300 -5.68 -47.45 -55.67
C LEU A 300 -6.88 -48.33 -55.28
N LEU A 301 -8.09 -47.95 -55.70
CA LEU A 301 -9.32 -48.75 -55.76
C LEU A 301 -9.90 -48.61 -57.17
#